data_AF-A0A7C3D070-F1
#
_entry.id   AF-A0A7C3D070-F1
#
_cell.length_a   1.000
_cell.length_b   1.000
_cell.length_c   1.000
_cell.angle_alpha   90.00
_cell.angle_beta   90.00
_cell.angle_gamma   90.00
#
_symmetry.space_group_name_H-M   'P 1'
#
loop_
_entity.id
_entity.type
_entity.pdbx_description
1 polymer ?
#
loop_
_entity_poly.entity_id
_entity_poly.type
_entity_poly.pdbx_seq_one_letter_code
_entity_poly.pdbx_strand_id
1 'polypeptide(L)'
;MSENPLLNMHGLPPFSKIKPEHIEPAINEVLKNSRQQVDALLAAGKSYSWDNLVVPLEKISERVSCTWSPISHMNAVVNNDKLRDAYNA
;
A
#
# COMPACT_ATOMS: atom_id res chain seq x y z
N MET A 1 12.34 16.59 -0.89
CA MET A 1 11.98 15.28 -1.47
C MET A 1 10.46 15.26 -1.53
N SER A 2 9.86 15.06 -2.71
CA SER A 2 8.41 15.23 -2.90
C SER A 2 7.66 14.18 -2.07
N GLU A 3 6.74 14.60 -1.19
CA GLU A 3 5.91 13.67 -0.41
C GLU A 3 4.98 12.87 -1.34
N ASN A 4 5.04 11.54 -1.27
CA ASN A 4 4.12 10.68 -2.01
C ASN A 4 2.78 10.61 -1.23
N PRO A 5 1.67 11.13 -1.79
CA PRO A 5 0.39 11.19 -1.08
C PRO A 5 -0.20 9.80 -0.76
N LEU A 6 0.24 8.74 -1.45
CA LEU A 6 -0.19 7.36 -1.20
C LEU A 6 0.49 6.74 0.03
N LEU A 7 1.62 7.30 0.49
CA LEU A 7 2.37 6.79 1.65
C LEU A 7 2.01 7.47 2.97
N ASN A 8 1.43 8.68 2.91
CA ASN A 8 1.08 9.51 4.06
C ASN A 8 -0.41 9.87 4.06
N MET A 9 -1.28 8.87 4.04
CA MET A 9 -2.73 9.09 4.10
C MET A 9 -3.22 9.16 5.55
N HIS A 10 -3.85 10.28 5.90
CA HIS A 10 -4.57 10.46 7.15
C HIS A 10 -6.05 10.67 6.84
N GLY A 11 -6.90 9.72 7.24
CA GLY A 11 -8.33 9.76 6.92
C GLY A 11 -8.62 9.38 5.47
N LEU A 12 -9.30 10.25 4.74
CA LEU A 12 -9.75 9.97 3.36
C LEU A 12 -8.61 10.12 2.34
N PRO A 13 -8.60 9.32 1.25
CA PRO A 13 -7.59 9.42 0.21
C PRO A 13 -7.57 10.82 -0.45
N PRO A 14 -6.40 11.48 -0.57
CA PRO A 14 -6.28 12.80 -1.17
C PRO A 14 -6.26 12.71 -2.71
N PHE A 15 -7.37 12.26 -3.33
CA PHE A 15 -7.45 11.97 -4.77
C PHE A 15 -6.93 13.09 -5.68
N SER A 16 -7.17 14.36 -5.34
CA SER A 16 -6.68 15.51 -6.13
C SER A 16 -5.16 15.67 -6.15
N LYS A 17 -4.44 14.99 -5.26
CA LYS A 17 -2.97 15.02 -5.18
C LYS A 17 -2.32 13.77 -5.80
N ILE A 18 -3.08 12.71 -6.05
CA ILE A 18 -2.56 11.46 -6.61
C ILE A 18 -2.31 11.67 -8.11
N LYS A 19 -1.11 11.30 -8.55
CA LYS A 19 -0.68 11.39 -9.95
C LYS A 19 -0.10 10.04 -10.38
N PRO A 20 -0.10 9.71 -11.69
CA PRO A 20 0.44 8.44 -12.18
C PRO A 20 1.86 8.15 -11.68
N GLU A 21 2.74 9.17 -11.65
CA GLU A 21 4.13 9.05 -11.19
C GLU A 21 4.28 8.67 -9.71
N HIS A 22 3.21 8.73 -8.91
CA HIS A 22 3.23 8.34 -7.50
C HIS A 22 2.95 6.84 -7.29
N ILE A 23 2.34 6.16 -8.27
CA ILE A 23 1.74 4.83 -8.09
C ILE A 23 2.79 3.75 -7.89
N GLU A 24 3.64 3.53 -8.90
CA GLU A 24 4.65 2.48 -8.88
C GLU A 24 5.62 2.65 -7.68
N PRO A 25 6.16 3.85 -7.38
CA PRO A 25 7.03 4.03 -6.21
C PRO A 25 6.31 3.71 -4.89
N ALA A 26 5.04 4.10 -4.73
CA ALA A 26 4.30 3.83 -3.50
C ALA A 26 4.07 2.33 -3.29
N ILE A 27 3.64 1.63 -4.34
CA ILE A 27 3.35 0.20 -4.27
C ILE A 27 4.62 -0.61 -4.03
N ASN A 28 5.71 -0.28 -4.74
CA ASN A 28 7.00 -0.93 -4.51
C ASN A 28 7.49 -0.76 -3.06
N GLU A 29 7.38 0.45 -2.51
CA GLU A 29 7.76 0.70 -1.11
C GLU A 29 6.88 -0.07 -0.13
N VAL A 30 5.56 -0.01 -0.29
CA VAL A 30 4.61 -0.67 0.61
C VAL A 30 4.77 -2.18 0.57
N LEU A 31 4.93 -2.78 -0.62
CA LEU A 31 5.15 -4.23 -0.76
C LEU A 31 6.50 -4.65 -0.18
N LYS A 32 7.57 -3.89 -0.42
CA LYS A 32 8.90 -4.17 0.16
C LYS A 32 8.83 -4.17 1.69
N ASN A 33 8.27 -3.12 2.26
CA ASN A 33 8.12 -2.99 3.71
C ASN A 33 7.20 -4.07 4.30
N SER A 34 6.14 -4.46 3.59
CA SER A 34 5.21 -5.50 4.03
C SER A 34 5.88 -6.87 4.08
N ARG A 35 6.63 -7.24 3.03
CA ARG A 35 7.39 -8.51 2.99
C ARG A 35 8.40 -8.59 4.13
N GLN A 36 9.17 -7.52 4.35
CA GLN A 36 10.15 -7.46 5.46
C GLN A 36 9.48 -7.62 6.83
N GLN A 37 8.30 -7.03 7.05
CA GLN A 37 7.57 -7.18 8.31
C GLN A 37 7.02 -8.59 8.49
N VAL A 38 6.50 -9.21 7.43
CA VAL A 38 6.06 -10.62 7.48
C VAL A 38 7.24 -11.54 7.81
N ASP A 39 8.38 -11.37 7.15
CA ASP A 39 9.58 -12.18 7.42
C ASP A 39 10.04 -12.01 8.88
N ALA A 40 10.02 -10.78 9.41
CA ALA A 40 10.37 -10.50 10.79
C ALA A 40 9.38 -11.12 11.79
N LEU A 41 8.06 -11.09 11.50
CA LEU A 41 7.03 -11.71 12.34
C LEU A 41 7.22 -13.23 12.41
N LEU A 42 7.50 -13.86 11.28
CA LEU A 42 7.69 -15.31 11.21
C LEU A 42 9.03 -15.77 11.81
N ALA A 43 10.06 -14.92 11.78
CA ALA A 43 11.33 -15.20 12.45
C ALA A 43 11.24 -15.10 13.99
N ALA A 44 10.22 -14.42 14.53
CA ALA A 44 10.15 -14.05 15.93
C ALA A 44 9.71 -15.16 16.89
N GLY A 45 9.17 -16.31 16.45
CA GLY A 45 8.66 -17.27 17.43
C GLY A 45 8.27 -18.67 16.96
N LYS A 46 8.21 -19.58 17.95
CA LYS A 46 7.72 -20.97 17.81
C LYS A 46 6.25 -21.14 18.19
N SER A 47 5.63 -20.14 18.83
CA SER A 47 4.22 -20.16 19.23
C SER A 47 3.53 -18.88 18.79
N TYR A 48 2.62 -19.03 17.83
CA TYR A 48 1.82 -17.93 17.31
C TYR A 48 0.50 -17.81 18.07
N SER A 49 0.10 -16.57 18.29
CA SER A 49 -1.17 -16.19 18.90
C SER A 49 -1.86 -15.17 18.00
N TRP A 50 -3.11 -14.86 18.34
CA TRP A 50 -3.86 -13.79 17.70
C TRP A 50 -3.09 -12.45 17.76
N ASP A 51 -2.58 -12.10 18.94
CA ASP A 51 -1.94 -10.80 19.18
C ASP A 51 -0.55 -10.68 18.54
N ASN A 52 0.20 -11.78 18.45
CA ASN A 52 1.58 -11.76 17.96
C ASN A 52 1.73 -12.10 16.48
N LEU A 53 0.69 -12.61 15.82
CA LEU A 53 0.70 -12.95 14.41
C LEU A 53 -0.46 -12.31 13.65
N VAL A 54 -1.70 -12.59 14.04
CA VAL A 54 -2.88 -12.20 13.26
C VAL A 54 -3.06 -10.67 13.25
N VAL A 55 -3.04 -10.03 14.42
CA VAL A 55 -3.19 -8.57 14.52
C VAL A 55 -2.09 -7.82 13.74
N PRO A 56 -0.80 -8.18 13.85
CA PRO A 56 0.24 -7.59 13.00
C PRO A 56 0.04 -7.84 11.50
N LEU A 57 -0.36 -9.05 11.10
CA LEU A 57 -0.61 -9.38 9.69
C LEU A 57 -1.78 -8.57 9.11
N GLU A 58 -2.86 -8.39 9.88
CA GLU A 58 -3.99 -7.55 9.48
C GLU A 58 -3.55 -6.11 9.24
N LYS A 59 -2.72 -5.54 10.12
CA LYS A 59 -2.18 -4.18 9.95
C LYS A 59 -1.31 -4.06 8.68
N ILE A 60 -0.52 -5.08 8.38
CA ILE A 60 0.29 -5.11 7.14
C ILE A 60 -0.64 -5.14 5.92
N SER A 61 -1.64 -6.02 5.94
CA SER A 61 -2.63 -6.14 4.85
C SER A 61 -3.45 -4.87 4.66
N GLU A 62 -3.87 -4.23 5.75
CA GLU A 62 -4.58 -2.96 5.74
C GLU A 62 -3.75 -1.86 5.09
N ARG A 63 -2.44 -1.77 5.39
CA ARG A 63 -1.54 -0.79 4.77
C ARG A 63 -1.45 -0.94 3.26
N VAL A 64 -1.33 -2.18 2.77
CA VAL A 64 -1.37 -2.48 1.32
C VAL A 64 -2.71 -2.06 0.73
N SER A 65 -3.81 -2.43 1.40
CA SER A 65 -5.17 -2.14 0.94
C SER A 65 -5.48 -0.64 0.88
N CYS A 66 -5.08 0.12 1.91
CA CYS A 66 -5.21 1.57 1.94
C CYS A 66 -4.44 2.24 0.81
N THR A 67 -3.26 1.73 0.45
CA THR A 67 -2.45 2.25 -0.66
C THR A 67 -3.08 1.92 -2.01
N TRP A 68 -3.55 0.68 -2.19
CA TRP A 68 -4.06 0.20 -3.48
C TRP A 68 -5.48 0.65 -3.81
N SER A 69 -6.37 0.75 -2.80
CA SER A 69 -7.78 1.08 -3.02
C SER A 69 -7.99 2.40 -3.78
N PRO A 70 -7.30 3.52 -3.47
CA PRO A 70 -7.40 4.75 -4.24
C PRO A 70 -6.93 4.61 -5.69
N ILE A 71 -5.85 3.84 -5.91
CA ILE A 71 -5.31 3.58 -7.26
C ILE A 71 -6.31 2.80 -8.10
N SER A 72 -6.86 1.72 -7.53
CA SER A 72 -7.88 0.89 -8.18
C SER A 72 -9.15 1.69 -8.48
N HIS A 73 -9.58 2.55 -7.54
CA HIS A 73 -10.71 3.44 -7.73
C HIS A 73 -10.45 4.40 -8.91
N MET A 74 -9.31 5.08 -8.95
CA MET A 74 -8.98 6.00 -10.04
C MET A 74 -8.94 5.30 -11.40
N ASN A 75 -8.39 4.09 -11.47
CA ASN A 75 -8.42 3.27 -12.70
C ASN A 75 -9.85 2.92 -13.14
N ALA A 76 -10.80 2.81 -12.21
CA ALA A 76 -12.19 2.51 -12.50
C ALA A 76 -13.01 3.75 -12.94
N VAL A 77 -12.77 4.93 -12.33
CA VAL A 77 -13.67 6.09 -12.50
C VAL A 77 -13.08 7.25 -13.30
N VAL A 78 -11.76 7.39 -13.38
CA VAL A 78 -11.07 8.53 -14.04
C VAL A 78 -9.87 8.09 -14.88
N ASN A 79 -10.00 6.92 -15.52
CA ASN A 79 -8.92 6.30 -16.28
C ASN A 79 -8.41 7.17 -17.45
N ASN A 80 -7.13 7.03 -17.76
CA ASN A 80 -6.46 7.56 -18.95
C ASN A 80 -5.17 6.73 -19.20
N ASP A 81 -4.52 6.93 -20.35
CA ASP A 81 -3.35 6.12 -20.74
C ASP A 81 -2.24 6.14 -19.69
N LYS A 82 -1.86 7.33 -19.19
CA LYS A 82 -0.82 7.45 -18.16
C LYS A 82 -1.17 6.73 -16.86
N LEU A 83 -2.44 6.81 -16.44
CA LEU A 83 -2.92 6.14 -15.23
C LEU A 83 -2.98 4.62 -15.41
N ARG A 84 -3.37 4.15 -16.60
CA ARG A 84 -3.40 2.73 -16.94
C ARG A 84 -2.01 2.13 -16.99
N ASP A 85 -1.05 2.84 -17.58
CA ASP A 85 0.34 2.41 -17.62
C ASP A 85 0.90 2.29 -16.20
N ALA A 86 0.69 3.31 -15.37
CA ALA A 86 1.11 3.29 -13.97
C ALA A 86 0.39 2.22 -13.12
N TYR A 87 -0.86 1.87 -13.44
CA TYR A 87 -1.61 0.79 -12.79
C TYR A 87 -1.06 -0.61 -13.13
N ASN A 88 -0.53 -0.80 -14.34
CA ASN A 88 -0.02 -2.08 -14.84
C ASN A 88 1.50 -2.26 -14.67
N ALA A 89 2.19 -1.26 -14.15
CA ALA A 89 3.65 -1.24 -13.94
C ALA A 89 4.09 -2.23 -12.85
#